data_AF-A0AAW3J1M4-F1
#
_entry.id   AF-A0AAW3J1M4-F1
#
_cell.length_a   1.000
_cell.length_b   1.000
_cell.length_c   1.000
_cell.angle_alpha   90.00
_cell.angle_beta   90.00
_cell.angle_gamma   90.00
#
_symmetry.space_group_name_H-M   'P 1'
#
loop_
_entity.id
_entity.type
_entity.pdbx_description
1 polymer ?
#
loop_
_entity_poly.entity_id
_entity_poly.type
_entity_poly.pdbx_seq_one_letter_code
_entity_poly.pdbx_strand_id
1 'polypeptide(L)'
;MSDLTSKTYGVRFSAEVEALIQRESDRTGQTKTEVIRSATAKQLKQEPIELTIKQLELRLLRKSFEMNCAIVGLTDKQKKQAATTSNKAFGQEVLL
;
A
#
# COMPACT_ATOMS: atom_id res chain seq x y z
N MET A 1 -7.97 30.03 13.37
CA MET A 1 -6.89 30.81 12.71
C MET A 1 -5.85 29.80 12.28
N SER A 2 -5.62 29.61 10.98
CA SER A 2 -4.85 28.46 10.48
C SER A 2 -3.34 28.68 10.60
N ASP A 3 -2.67 27.83 11.36
CA ASP A 3 -1.20 27.77 11.50
C ASP A 3 -0.54 27.19 10.23
N LEU A 4 -0.55 27.95 9.14
CA LEU A 4 0.21 27.63 7.92
C LEU A 4 1.43 28.56 7.87
N THR A 5 2.46 28.22 8.64
CA THR A 5 3.69 29.03 8.84
C THR A 5 4.85 28.65 7.91
N SER A 6 4.62 27.77 6.94
CA SER A 6 5.66 27.20 6.06
C SER A 6 5.95 28.03 4.80
N LYS A 7 7.07 27.73 4.13
CA LYS A 7 7.45 28.33 2.84
C LYS A 7 6.39 28.12 1.75
N THR A 8 6.13 29.15 0.95
CA THR A 8 5.26 29.08 -0.23
C THR A 8 6.04 28.57 -1.44
N TYR A 9 5.46 27.62 -2.17
CA TYR A 9 6.02 27.09 -3.41
C TYR A 9 5.08 27.41 -4.57
N GLY A 10 5.63 28.03 -5.63
CA GLY A 10 4.92 28.27 -6.87
C GLY A 10 5.15 27.14 -7.86
N VAL A 11 4.08 26.54 -8.36
CA VAL A 11 4.11 25.47 -9.37
C VAL A 11 3.16 25.80 -10.51
N ARG A 12 3.50 25.39 -11.73
CA ARG A 12 2.62 25.51 -12.90
C ARG A 12 2.11 24.13 -13.26
N PHE A 13 0.80 24.01 -13.44
CA PHE A 13 0.14 22.78 -13.85
C PHE A 13 -0.16 22.83 -15.35
N SER A 14 -0.25 21.65 -15.98
CA SER A 14 -0.85 21.54 -17.31
C SER A 14 -2.35 21.85 -17.23
N ALA A 15 -2.95 22.23 -18.37
CA ALA A 15 -4.39 22.52 -18.44
C ALA A 15 -5.26 21.34 -17.98
N GLU A 16 -4.82 20.11 -18.28
CA GLU A 16 -5.51 18.89 -17.85
C GLU A 16 -5.52 18.74 -16.31
N VAL A 17 -4.37 18.96 -15.67
CA VAL A 17 -4.25 18.85 -14.21
C VAL A 17 -5.02 19.97 -13.52
N GLU A 18 -5.00 21.19 -14.07
CA GLU A 18 -5.80 22.30 -13.56
C GLU A 18 -7.31 22.00 -13.62
N ALA A 19 -7.79 21.38 -14.70
CA ALA A 19 -9.18 20.95 -14.83
C ALA A 19 -9.56 19.90 -13.77
N LEU A 20 -8.66 18.96 -13.47
CA LEU A 20 -8.86 17.97 -12.40
C LEU A 20 -8.91 18.63 -11.02
N ILE A 21 -8.01 19.58 -10.73
CA ILE A 21 -8.01 20.34 -9.48
C ILE A 21 -9.30 21.13 -9.32
N GLN A 22 -9.76 21.80 -10.39
CA GLN A 22 -11.02 22.53 -10.39
C GLN A 22 -12.21 21.60 -10.10
N ARG A 23 -12.29 20.46 -10.77
CA ARG A 23 -13.37 19.48 -10.56
C ARG A 23 -13.41 18.97 -9.12
N GLU A 24 -12.25 18.68 -8.54
CA GLU A 24 -12.17 18.21 -7.15
C GLU A 24 -12.48 19.33 -6.14
N SER A 25 -12.09 20.56 -6.45
CA SER A 25 -12.45 21.76 -5.68
C SER A 25 -13.97 21.93 -5.66
N ASP A 26 -14.63 21.85 -6.82
CA ASP A 26 -16.08 21.94 -6.93
C ASP A 26 -16.79 20.79 -6.19
N ARG A 27 -16.24 19.57 -6.28
CA ARG A 27 -16.81 18.36 -5.64
C ARG A 27 -16.76 18.42 -4.12
N THR A 28 -15.69 18.98 -3.56
CA THR A 28 -15.42 18.98 -2.11
C THR A 28 -15.76 20.29 -1.44
N GLY A 29 -16.02 21.35 -2.21
CA GLY A 29 -16.20 22.72 -1.72
C GLY A 29 -14.93 23.34 -1.13
N GLN A 30 -13.77 22.70 -1.32
CA GLN A 30 -12.48 23.17 -0.83
C GLN A 30 -11.82 24.12 -1.83
N THR A 31 -10.93 24.99 -1.36
CA THR A 31 -10.13 25.82 -2.27
C THR A 31 -9.14 24.95 -3.06
N LYS A 32 -8.77 25.36 -4.28
CA LYS A 32 -7.74 24.66 -5.09
C LYS A 32 -6.46 24.37 -4.31
N THR A 33 -6.03 25.33 -3.48
CA THR A 33 -4.84 25.20 -2.64
C THR A 33 -4.97 24.10 -1.59
N GLU A 34 -6.17 23.91 -1.01
CA GLU A 34 -6.45 22.84 -0.06
C GLU A 34 -6.55 21.48 -0.75
N VAL A 35 -7.12 21.43 -1.96
CA VAL A 35 -7.12 20.24 -2.81
C VAL A 35 -5.68 19.81 -3.11
N ILE A 36 -4.81 20.74 -3.52
CA ILE A 36 -3.40 20.45 -3.78
C ILE A 36 -2.68 19.98 -2.51
N ARG A 37 -2.90 20.66 -1.37
CA ARG A 37 -2.30 20.26 -0.09
C ARG A 37 -2.73 18.86 0.33
N SER A 38 -4.01 18.55 0.25
CA SER A 38 -4.55 17.24 0.64
C SER A 38 -4.06 16.13 -0.29
N ALA A 39 -4.06 16.36 -1.60
CA ALA A 39 -3.53 15.41 -2.59
C ALA A 39 -2.04 15.14 -2.38
N THR A 40 -1.25 16.19 -2.13
CA THR A 40 0.19 16.07 -1.87
C THR A 40 0.44 15.31 -0.57
N ALA A 41 -0.27 15.66 0.51
CA ALA A 41 -0.16 14.96 1.78
C ALA A 41 -0.57 13.48 1.66
N LYS A 42 -1.61 13.18 0.88
CA LYS A 42 -2.06 11.81 0.62
C LYS A 42 -1.00 11.02 -0.14
N GLN A 43 -0.47 11.58 -1.23
CA GLN A 43 0.54 10.91 -2.04
C GLN A 43 1.84 10.66 -1.28
N LEU A 44 2.30 11.64 -0.49
CA LEU A 44 3.54 11.52 0.30
C LEU A 44 3.41 10.58 1.50
N LYS A 45 2.19 10.39 2.02
CA LYS A 45 1.90 9.45 3.12
C LYS A 45 1.50 8.06 2.64
N GLN A 46 1.21 7.90 1.35
CA GLN A 46 0.84 6.61 0.80
C GLN A 46 2.08 5.72 0.76
N GLU A 47 1.99 4.54 1.40
CA GLU A 47 3.04 3.54 1.25
C GLU A 47 3.25 3.25 -0.25
N PRO A 48 4.50 3.05 -0.70
CA PRO A 48 4.78 2.70 -2.08
C PRO A 48 3.91 1.50 -2.46
N ILE A 49 3.17 1.60 -3.57
CA ILE A 49 2.27 0.53 -4.02
C ILE A 49 2.99 -0.81 -4.15
N GLU A 50 4.28 -0.78 -4.51
CA GLU A 50 5.17 -1.93 -4.55
C GLU A 50 5.30 -2.63 -3.20
N LEU A 51 5.38 -1.87 -2.10
CA LEU A 51 5.44 -2.44 -0.75
C LEU A 51 4.12 -3.15 -0.42
N THR A 52 2.98 -2.52 -0.73
CA THR A 52 1.65 -3.12 -0.53
C THR A 52 1.47 -4.39 -1.35
N ILE A 53 1.94 -4.40 -2.60
CA ILE A 53 1.90 -5.59 -3.47
C ILE A 53 2.74 -6.72 -2.85
N LYS A 54 3.98 -6.44 -2.44
CA LYS A 54 4.84 -7.44 -1.78
C LYS A 54 4.21 -8.02 -0.52
N GLN A 55 3.58 -7.18 0.31
CA GLN A 55 2.86 -7.65 1.50
C GLN A 55 1.68 -8.56 1.15
N LEU A 56 0.93 -8.23 0.10
CA LEU A 56 -0.18 -9.05 -0.39
C LEU A 56 0.31 -10.40 -0.93
N GLU A 57 1.40 -10.43 -1.69
CA GLU A 57 2.00 -11.67 -2.19
C GLU A 57 2.42 -12.61 -1.05
N LEU A 58 3.09 -12.07 -0.02
CA LEU A 58 3.45 -12.85 1.18
C LEU A 58 2.22 -13.41 1.90
N ARG A 59 1.15 -12.63 2.01
CA ARG A 59 -0.11 -13.06 2.62
C ARG A 59 -0.79 -14.17 1.81
N LEU A 60 -0.81 -14.04 0.49
CA LEU A 60 -1.36 -15.04 -0.42
C LEU A 60 -0.58 -16.34 -0.35
N LEU A 61 0.75 -16.27 -0.32
CA LEU A 61 1.61 -17.44 -0.19
C LEU A 61 1.34 -18.18 1.13
N ARG A 62 1.29 -17.45 2.26
CA ARG A 62 0.97 -18.05 3.58
C ARG A 62 -0.39 -18.71 3.58
N LYS A 63 -1.42 -18.06 3.03
CA LYS A 63 -2.77 -18.64 2.95
C LYS A 63 -2.83 -19.85 2.03
N SER A 64 -2.09 -19.84 0.92
CA SER A 64 -2.01 -20.98 0.00
C SER A 64 -1.33 -22.18 0.66
N PHE A 65 -0.27 -21.94 1.42
CA PHE A 65 0.37 -22.99 2.22
C PHE A 65 -0.59 -23.59 3.24
N GLU A 66 -1.30 -22.76 4.01
CA GLU A 66 -2.31 -23.23 4.97
C GLU A 66 -3.41 -24.07 4.32
N MET A 67 -3.96 -23.61 3.19
CA MET A 67 -4.97 -24.35 2.44
C MET A 67 -4.44 -25.70 1.97
N ASN A 68 -3.22 -25.75 1.42
CA ASN A 68 -2.61 -26.99 0.98
C ASN A 68 -2.36 -27.96 2.14
N CYS A 69 -1.89 -27.47 3.29
CA CYS A 69 -1.73 -28.28 4.49
C CYS A 69 -3.06 -28.88 4.96
N ALA A 70 -4.15 -28.10 4.91
CA ALA A 70 -5.48 -28.56 5.28
C ALA A 70 -6.04 -29.58 4.30
N ILE A 71 -5.88 -29.36 2.98
CA ILE A 71 -6.35 -30.29 1.92
C ILE A 71 -5.67 -31.65 2.04
N VAL A 72 -4.36 -31.67 2.30
CA VAL A 72 -3.59 -32.90 2.44
C VAL A 72 -3.77 -33.54 3.84
N GLY A 73 -4.35 -32.81 4.79
CA GLY A 73 -4.58 -33.30 6.15
C GLY A 73 -3.30 -33.43 6.98
N LEU A 74 -2.36 -32.50 6.82
CA LEU A 74 -1.10 -32.54 7.57
C LEU A 74 -1.33 -32.29 9.06
N THR A 75 -0.65 -33.06 9.89
CA THR A 75 -0.55 -32.79 11.34
C THR A 75 0.31 -31.56 11.61
N ASP A 76 0.16 -30.91 12.78
CA ASP A 76 0.94 -29.73 13.15
C ASP A 76 2.47 -29.95 13.08
N LYS A 77 2.93 -31.17 13.40
CA LYS A 77 4.35 -31.53 13.28
C LYS A 77 4.82 -31.55 11.83
N GLN A 78 4.03 -32.15 10.94
CA GLN A 78 4.33 -32.21 9.51
C GLN A 78 4.23 -30.83 8.85
N LYS A 79 3.28 -30.02 9.27
CA LYS A 79 3.14 -28.63 8.82
C LYS A 79 4.37 -27.80 9.17
N LYS A 80 4.85 -27.89 10.41
CA LYS A 80 6.11 -27.23 10.82
C LYS A 80 7.30 -27.73 10.01
N GLN A 81 7.40 -29.04 9.77
CA GLN A 81 8.46 -29.61 8.94
C GLN A 81 8.40 -29.09 7.50
N ALA A 82 7.22 -29.05 6.89
CA ALA A 82 7.00 -28.53 5.55
C ALA A 82 7.32 -27.03 5.43
N ALA A 83 6.97 -26.23 6.45
CA ALA A 83 7.31 -24.82 6.53
C ALA A 83 8.83 -24.62 6.57
N THR A 84 9.55 -25.36 7.42
CA THR A 84 11.02 -25.30 7.50
C THR A 84 11.68 -25.70 6.18
N THR A 85 11.23 -26.78 5.55
CA THR A 85 11.77 -27.23 4.26
C THR A 85 11.51 -26.21 3.15
N SER A 86 10.32 -25.62 3.11
CA SER A 86 9.96 -24.61 2.12
C SER A 86 10.73 -23.30 2.33
N ASN A 87 10.86 -22.82 3.57
CA ASN A 87 11.66 -21.64 3.89
C ASN A 87 13.13 -21.81 3.52
N LYS A 88 13.69 -23.01 3.73
CA LYS A 88 15.05 -23.34 3.29
C LYS A 88 15.17 -23.30 1.76
N ALA A 89 14.18 -23.80 1.03
CA ALA A 89 14.15 -23.75 -0.43
C ALA A 89 14.00 -22.31 -0.95
N PHE A 90 13.23 -21.46 -0.25
CA PHE A 90 13.10 -20.04 -0.58
C PHE A 90 14.34 -19.22 -0.22
N GLY A 91 15.20 -19.72 0.68
CA GLY A 91 16.34 -18.97 1.24
C GLY A 91 15.92 -17.85 2.19
N GLN A 92 14.67 -17.85 2.66
CA GLN A 92 14.09 -16.83 3.53
C GLN A 92 12.96 -17.41 4.38
N GLU A 93 12.80 -16.91 5.60
CA GLU A 93 11.73 -17.31 6.52
C GLU A 93 10.43 -16.59 6.18
N VAL A 94 9.62 -17.22 5.32
CA VAL A 94 8.37 -16.62 4.80
C VAL A 94 7.13 -17.28 5.42
N LEU A 95 7.17 -18.60 5.60
CA LEU A 95 6.10 -19.41 6.18
C LEU A 95 6.34 -19.61 7.69
N LEU A 96 5.28 -19.55 8.49
CA LEU A 96 5.33 -19.70 9.95
C LEU A 96 4.80 -21.08 10.39
#